data_AF-H9LHW8-F1
#
_entry.id   AF-H9LHW8-F1
#
_cell.length_a   1.000
_cell.length_b   1.000
_cell.length_c   1.000
_cell.angle_alpha   90.00
_cell.angle_beta   90.00
_cell.angle_gamma   90.00
#
_symmetry.space_group_name_H-M   'P 1'
#
loop_
_entity.id
_entity.type
_entity.pdbx_description
1 polymer ?
#
loop_
_entity_poly.entity_id
_entity_poly.type
_entity_poly.pdbx_seq_one_letter_code
_entity_poly.pdbx_strand_id
1 'polypeptide(L)'
;HYISLCQQAVRLAPVIFGGGQITPQLALKVLLQFDKAINTALANRVKNRIQLKGKLNTYRFCDNVWTFVLNNVDFRDVQELAKCDKVKIVACDGKSASGHE
;
A
#
# COMPACT_ATOMS: atom_id res chain seq x y z
N HIS A 1 0.48 3.85 -6.90
CA HIS A 1 0.96 4.79 -5.86
C HIS A 1 1.16 4.15 -4.48
N TYR A 2 0.14 3.59 -3.81
CA TYR A 2 0.29 2.89 -2.51
C TYR A 2 1.37 1.77 -2.52
N ILE A 3 1.32 0.90 -3.52
CA ILE A 3 2.26 -0.23 -3.67
C ILE A 3 3.71 0.27 -3.85
N SER A 4 3.92 1.31 -4.66
CA SER A 4 5.25 1.89 -4.91
C SER A 4 5.82 2.62 -3.70
N LEU A 5 4.97 3.24 -2.85
CA LEU A 5 5.41 3.95 -1.65
C LEU A 5 5.73 3.00 -0.49
N CYS A 6 4.94 1.94 -0.28
CA CYS A 6 5.31 0.87 0.64
C CYS A 6 6.60 0.16 0.18
N GLN A 7 6.77 -0.08 -1.13
CA GLN A 7 8.03 -0.60 -1.65
C GLN A 7 9.20 0.38 -1.52
N GLN A 8 8.98 1.69 -1.59
CA GLN A 8 10.03 2.68 -1.33
C GLN A 8 10.45 2.68 0.16
N ALA A 9 9.50 2.55 1.09
CA ALA A 9 9.81 2.41 2.51
C ALA A 9 10.57 1.10 2.81
N VAL A 10 10.18 0.00 2.18
CA VAL A 10 10.92 -1.27 2.27
C VAL A 10 12.32 -1.15 1.63
N ARG A 11 12.47 -0.37 0.55
CA ARG A 11 13.78 -0.04 -0.05
C ARG A 11 14.63 0.90 0.81
N LEU A 12 14.03 1.65 1.73
CA LEU A 12 14.74 2.43 2.76
C LEU A 12 15.12 1.57 3.96
N ALA A 13 14.52 0.39 4.16
CA ALA A 13 14.87 -0.51 5.27
C ALA A 13 16.38 -0.84 5.32
N PRO A 14 17.09 -1.12 4.21
CA PRO A 14 18.55 -1.30 4.25
C PRO A 14 19.32 -0.05 4.69
N VAL A 15 18.87 1.15 4.34
CA VAL A 15 19.49 2.42 4.79
C VAL A 15 19.22 2.65 6.28
N ILE A 16 18.04 2.24 6.74
CA ILE A 16 17.58 2.38 8.12
C ILE A 16 18.23 1.32 9.04
N PHE A 17 18.50 0.10 8.57
CA PHE A 17 18.97 -1.00 9.42
C PHE A 17 20.40 -1.49 9.11
N GLY A 18 20.94 -1.25 7.91
CA GLY A 18 22.16 -1.91 7.44
C GLY A 18 23.47 -1.12 7.62
N GLY A 19 23.41 0.19 7.89
CA GLY A 19 24.60 1.06 7.89
C GLY A 19 25.22 1.39 9.25
N GLY A 20 24.63 0.92 10.36
CA GLY A 20 25.07 1.28 11.72
C GLY A 20 24.93 2.76 12.11
N GLN A 21 24.40 3.61 11.21
CA GLN A 21 24.27 5.05 11.40
C GLN A 21 23.09 5.43 12.32
N ILE A 22 22.10 4.56 12.48
CA ILE A 22 20.94 4.78 13.35
C ILE A 22 20.65 3.56 14.22
N THR A 23 20.13 3.80 15.42
CA THR A 23 19.75 2.71 16.33
C THR A 23 18.46 2.02 15.86
N PRO A 24 18.26 0.73 16.15
CA PRO A 24 17.02 0.02 15.83
C PRO A 24 15.76 0.71 16.38
N GLN A 25 15.85 1.33 17.55
CA GLN A 25 14.75 2.06 18.17
C GLN A 25 14.40 3.35 17.41
N LEU A 26 15.41 4.06 16.90
CA LEU A 26 15.18 5.24 16.07
C LEU A 26 14.62 4.86 14.70
N ALA A 27 15.12 3.78 14.11
CA ALA A 27 14.59 3.20 12.88
C ALA A 27 13.08 2.89 12.99
N LEU A 28 12.66 2.26 14.09
CA LEU A 28 11.25 1.99 14.35
C LEU A 28 10.41 3.27 14.43
N LYS A 29 10.91 4.31 15.10
CA LYS A 29 10.22 5.62 15.18
C LYS A 29 10.04 6.26 13.79
N VAL A 30 11.07 6.16 12.93
CA VAL A 30 11.00 6.67 11.55
C VAL A 30 9.94 5.91 10.75
N LEU A 31 9.88 4.58 10.85
CA LEU A 31 8.86 3.78 10.18
C LEU A 31 7.44 4.14 10.65
N LEU A 32 7.23 4.27 11.96
CA LEU A 32 5.94 4.69 12.50
C LEU A 32 5.53 6.08 12.02
N GLN A 33 6.48 7.01 11.89
CA GLN A 33 6.20 8.34 11.36
C GLN A 33 5.90 8.32 9.86
N PHE A 34 6.59 7.45 9.11
CA PHE A 34 6.29 7.22 7.70
C PHE A 34 4.85 6.71 7.51
N ASP A 35 4.43 5.71 8.29
CA ASP A 35 3.08 5.15 8.22
C ASP A 35 2.01 6.21 8.47
N LYS A 36 2.21 7.07 9.47
CA LYS A 36 1.31 8.22 9.72
C LYS A 36 1.27 9.17 8.52
N ALA A 37 2.44 9.60 8.05
CA ALA A 37 2.55 10.58 6.98
C ALA A 37 1.90 10.10 5.68
N ILE A 38 2.10 8.84 5.31
CA ILE A 38 1.53 8.30 4.07
C ILE A 38 0.01 8.14 4.16
N ASN A 39 -0.51 7.64 5.28
CA ASN A 39 -1.95 7.52 5.48
C ASN A 39 -2.64 8.88 5.43
N THR A 40 -2.07 9.90 6.09
CA THR A 40 -2.57 11.28 6.01
C THR A 40 -2.51 11.84 4.58
N ALA A 41 -1.40 11.61 3.86
CA ALA A 41 -1.26 12.11 2.49
C ALA A 41 -2.26 11.47 1.53
N LEU A 42 -2.47 10.15 1.63
CA LEU A 42 -3.43 9.43 0.77
C LEU A 42 -4.87 9.89 1.03
N ALA A 43 -5.29 10.01 2.29
CA ALA A 43 -6.65 10.44 2.64
C ALA A 43 -6.94 11.88 2.16
N ASN A 44 -5.97 12.77 2.32
CA ASN A 44 -6.20 14.20 2.12
C ASN A 44 -5.86 14.68 0.71
N ARG A 45 -4.82 14.13 0.07
CA ARG A 45 -4.26 14.67 -1.18
C ARG A 45 -4.63 13.87 -2.42
N VAL A 46 -4.98 12.58 -2.27
CA VAL A 46 -5.31 11.72 -3.42
C VAL A 46 -6.82 11.67 -3.61
N LYS A 47 -7.28 12.17 -4.75
CA LYS A 47 -8.72 12.23 -5.11
C LYS A 47 -9.06 11.44 -6.38
N ASN A 48 -8.06 11.05 -7.16
CA ASN A 48 -8.28 10.28 -8.38
C ASN A 48 -8.83 8.89 -8.06
N ARG A 49 -9.72 8.41 -8.92
CA ARG A 49 -10.35 7.09 -8.80
C ARG A 49 -10.03 6.28 -10.04
N ILE A 50 -9.49 5.09 -9.83
CA ILE A 50 -9.14 4.16 -10.91
C ILE A 50 -10.15 3.01 -10.89
N GLN A 51 -10.64 2.61 -12.06
CA GLN A 51 -11.45 1.42 -12.24
C GLN A 51 -10.55 0.23 -12.56
N LEU A 52 -10.86 -0.93 -11.98
CA LEU A 52 -10.11 -2.16 -12.19
C LEU A 52 -11.04 -3.25 -12.72
N LYS A 53 -10.64 -3.91 -13.80
CA LYS A 53 -11.35 -5.08 -14.35
C LYS A 53 -10.36 -6.20 -14.62
N GLY A 54 -10.65 -7.42 -14.15
CA GLY A 54 -9.80 -8.58 -14.38
C GLY A 54 -10.49 -9.86 -13.97
N LYS A 55 -9.84 -11.01 -14.21
CA LYS A 55 -10.34 -12.33 -13.79
C LYS A 55 -9.80 -12.68 -12.41
N LEU A 56 -10.66 -12.89 -11.43
CA LEU A 56 -10.24 -13.33 -10.11
C LEU A 56 -9.62 -14.74 -10.21
N ASN A 57 -8.43 -14.91 -9.62
CA ASN A 57 -7.71 -16.18 -9.56
C ASN A 57 -7.84 -16.80 -8.16
N THR A 58 -7.45 -16.07 -7.13
CA THR A 58 -7.62 -16.49 -5.72
C THR A 58 -7.92 -15.29 -4.84
N TYR A 59 -8.59 -15.54 -3.72
CA TYR A 59 -8.82 -14.55 -2.66
C TYR A 59 -8.54 -15.14 -1.27
N ARG A 60 -8.25 -14.28 -0.30
CA ARG A 60 -8.12 -14.63 1.12
C ARG A 60 -8.56 -13.44 1.97
N PHE A 61 -9.30 -13.71 3.03
CA PHE A 61 -9.55 -12.77 4.11
C PHE A 61 -9.04 -13.37 5.41
N CYS A 62 -8.15 -12.65 6.08
CA CYS A 62 -7.53 -13.06 7.35
C CYS A 62 -7.05 -11.79 8.07
N ASP A 63 -7.25 -11.72 9.39
CA ASP A 63 -6.83 -10.60 10.24
C ASP A 63 -7.26 -9.22 9.74
N ASN A 64 -8.50 -9.11 9.25
CA ASN A 64 -9.05 -7.88 8.65
C ASN A 64 -8.30 -7.37 7.40
N VAL A 65 -7.52 -8.26 6.76
CA VAL A 65 -6.81 -7.99 5.52
C VAL A 65 -7.38 -8.86 4.40
N TRP A 66 -7.86 -8.21 3.35
CA TRP A 66 -8.19 -8.85 2.09
C TRP A 66 -6.96 -8.97 1.20
N THR A 67 -6.77 -10.14 0.61
CA THR A 67 -5.78 -10.38 -0.44
C THR A 67 -6.48 -10.98 -1.66
N PHE A 68 -6.38 -10.32 -2.81
CA PHE A 68 -6.88 -10.81 -4.10
C PHE A 68 -5.71 -11.01 -5.06
N VAL A 69 -5.77 -12.06 -5.87
CA VAL A 69 -4.90 -12.23 -7.04
C VAL A 69 -5.80 -12.28 -8.25
N LEU A 70 -5.56 -11.41 -9.23
CA LEU A 70 -6.31 -11.36 -10.48
C LEU A 70 -5.37 -11.56 -11.67
N ASN A 71 -5.90 -12.13 -12.74
CA ASN A 71 -5.22 -12.31 -14.02
C ASN A 71 -5.89 -11.45 -15.10
N ASN A 72 -5.14 -11.06 -16.13
CA ASN A 72 -5.60 -10.25 -17.28
C ASN A 72 -6.34 -8.98 -16.83
N VAL A 73 -5.61 -8.09 -16.17
CA VAL A 73 -6.17 -6.92 -15.50
C VAL A 73 -5.98 -5.67 -16.33
N ASP A 74 -7.07 -4.93 -16.48
CA ASP A 74 -7.14 -3.59 -17.03
C ASP A 74 -7.38 -2.59 -15.88
N PHE A 75 -6.48 -1.61 -15.74
CA PHE A 75 -6.63 -0.44 -14.91
C PHE A 75 -7.00 0.75 -15.79
N ARG A 76 -8.14 1.37 -15.50
CA ARG A 76 -8.65 2.51 -16.26
C ARG A 76 -8.74 3.75 -15.38
N ASP A 77 -7.98 4.77 -15.73
CA ASP A 77 -8.20 6.15 -15.29
C ASP A 77 -8.94 6.92 -16.41
N VAL A 78 -9.33 8.17 -16.17
CA VAL A 78 -10.08 9.00 -17.12
C VAL A 78 -9.37 9.13 -18.47
N GLN A 79 -8.03 9.16 -18.47
CA GLN A 79 -7.21 9.38 -19.66
C GLN A 79 -6.28 8.21 -20.00
N GLU A 80 -6.13 7.24 -19.10
CA GLU A 80 -5.11 6.19 -19.23
C GLU A 80 -5.68 4.79 -19.03
N LEU A 81 -5.15 3.84 -19.83
CA LEU A 81 -5.42 2.43 -19.70
C LEU A 81 -4.08 1.69 -19.51
N ALA A 82 -3.88 1.08 -18.35
CA ALA A 82 -2.74 0.23 -18.07
C ALA A 82 -3.20 -1.24 -17.98
N LYS A 83 -2.43 -2.15 -18.58
CA LYS A 83 -2.73 -3.58 -18.57
C LYS A 83 -1.62 -4.37 -17.88
N CYS A 84 -1.99 -5.45 -17.20
CA CYS A 84 -1.02 -6.42 -16.70
C CYS A 84 -1.58 -7.84 -16.65
N ASP A 85 -0.71 -8.83 -16.82
CA ASP A 85 -1.12 -10.25 -16.84
C ASP A 85 -1.58 -10.74 -15.47
N LYS A 86 -1.00 -10.20 -14.39
CA LYS A 86 -1.31 -10.62 -13.02
C LYS A 86 -1.08 -9.49 -12.01
N VAL A 87 -2.04 -9.28 -11.12
CA VAL A 87 -1.91 -8.35 -9.97
C VAL A 87 -2.23 -9.07 -8.66
N LYS A 88 -1.55 -8.67 -7.58
CA LYS A 88 -1.94 -8.98 -6.20
C LYS A 88 -2.39 -7.68 -5.52
N ILE A 89 -3.61 -7.67 -4.99
CA ILE A 89 -4.18 -6.56 -4.22
C ILE A 89 -4.20 -6.98 -2.75
N VAL A 90 -3.66 -6.15 -1.87
CA VAL A 90 -3.76 -6.31 -0.42
C VAL A 90 -4.45 -5.07 0.13
N ALA A 91 -5.55 -5.25 0.87
CA ALA A 91 -6.38 -4.18 1.38
C ALA A 91 -6.73 -4.42 2.85
N CYS A 92 -6.39 -3.46 3.70
CA CYS A 92 -6.79 -3.44 5.11
C CYS A 92 -8.11 -2.68 5.26
N ASP A 93 -8.91 -2.99 6.28
CA ASP A 93 -10.09 -2.18 6.63
C ASP A 93 -9.65 -0.76 7.02
N GLY A 94 -10.29 0.25 6.42
CA GLY A 94 -10.01 1.67 6.69
C GLY A 94 -10.68 2.20 7.96
N LYS A 95 -11.57 1.42 8.60
CA LYS A 95 -12.33 1.84 9.78
C LYS A 95 -11.48 2.07 11.04
N SER A 96 -10.24 1.56 11.08
CA SER A 96 -9.33 1.74 12.22
C SER A 96 -8.73 3.16 12.33
N ALA A 97 -8.98 4.05 11.38
CA ALA A 97 -8.44 5.41 11.38
C ALA A 97 -9.30 6.44 12.16
N SER A 98 -10.54 6.10 12.52
CA SER A 98 -11.36 6.90 13.44
C SER A 98 -11.21 6.35 14.86
N GLY A 99 -10.22 6.84 15.59
CA GLY A 99 -10.11 6.59 17.03
C GLY A 99 -11.25 7.26 17.78
N HIS A 100 -12.29 6.47 18.08
CA HIS A 100 -13.22 6.69 19.18
C HIS A 100 -13.53 5.33 19.80
N GLU A 101 -12.70 4.96 20.77
CA GLU A 101 -13.12 4.55 22.12
C GLU A 101 -12.13 5.18 23.12
#